data_AF-A0A9W6Y8X3-F1
#
_entry.id   AF-A0A9W6Y8X3-F1
#
_cell.length_a   1.000
_cell.length_b   1.000
_cell.length_c   1.000
_cell.angle_alpha   90.00
_cell.angle_beta   90.00
_cell.angle_gamma   90.00
#
_symmetry.space_group_name_H-M   'P 1'
#
loop_
_entity.id
_entity.type
_entity.pdbx_description
1 polymer ?
#
loop_
_entity_poly.entity_id
_entity_poly.type
_entity_poly.pdbx_seq_one_letter_code
_entity_poly.pdbx_strand_id
1 'polypeptide(L)'
;MKYRSFFLFDPGAPIGSYLENVVGEYNTMIWLAPLKWNQAGYDAVFIDTVLKKVRFVQVTQASNHKKFHHYYFVEVLNRLAAEKDLNLFEVVEMCLLVPECNLGTFQTPTDVLDFENNILKVAGAPERTTRESSSGSGLPFEKCKVEIMILGVEFTPGTIFGWMDHV
;
A
#
# COMPACT_ATOMS: atom_id res chain seq x y z
N MET A 1 -18.18 16.55 -5.96
CA MET A 1 -17.09 15.61 -5.67
C MET A 1 -15.85 16.09 -6.41
N LYS A 2 -14.81 16.51 -5.70
CA LYS A 2 -13.51 16.86 -6.31
C LYS A 2 -12.90 15.55 -6.82
N TYR A 3 -12.57 15.48 -8.11
CA TYR A 3 -11.75 14.41 -8.68
C TYR A 3 -10.52 14.24 -7.77
N ARG A 4 -10.41 13.12 -7.06
CA ARG A 4 -9.18 12.75 -6.37
C ARG A 4 -8.16 12.49 -7.47
N SER A 5 -7.15 13.36 -7.58
CA SER A 5 -6.10 13.21 -8.58
C SER A 5 -5.39 11.87 -8.37
N PHE A 6 -5.44 11.01 -9.37
CA PHE A 6 -4.70 9.76 -9.40
C PHE A 6 -3.37 9.99 -10.11
N PHE A 7 -2.26 9.61 -9.47
CA PHE A 7 -0.98 9.60 -10.13
C PHE A 7 -0.65 8.18 -10.52
N LEU A 8 -0.46 7.96 -11.82
CA LEU A 8 0.14 6.72 -12.30
C LEU A 8 1.60 6.74 -11.88
N PHE A 9 2.04 5.73 -11.14
CA PHE A 9 3.43 5.63 -10.71
C PHE A 9 4.07 4.37 -11.28
N ASP A 10 5.34 4.50 -11.69
CA ASP A 10 6.18 3.35 -11.94
C ASP A 10 6.68 2.84 -10.59
N PRO A 11 6.29 1.63 -10.14
CA PRO A 11 6.85 1.06 -8.93
C PRO A 11 8.35 0.82 -9.06
N GLY A 12 8.97 0.99 -10.24
CA GLY A 12 10.40 1.04 -10.49
C GLY A 12 11.08 2.40 -10.23
N ALA A 13 10.35 3.52 -10.18
CA ALA A 13 10.89 4.89 -10.02
C ALA A 13 10.86 5.43 -8.57
N PRO A 14 11.71 6.42 -8.21
CA PRO A 14 11.68 7.06 -6.88
C PRO A 14 10.29 7.59 -6.52
N ILE A 15 9.79 7.25 -5.32
CA ILE A 15 8.40 7.53 -4.97
C ILE A 15 8.16 9.00 -4.60
N GLY A 16 9.17 9.68 -4.03
CA GLY A 16 9.08 11.08 -3.59
C GLY A 16 8.59 12.05 -4.67
N SER A 17 9.00 11.85 -5.92
CA SER A 17 8.59 12.69 -7.06
C SER A 17 7.07 12.70 -7.32
N TYR A 18 6.35 11.63 -6.93
CA TYR A 18 4.90 11.56 -7.03
C TYR A 18 4.20 12.16 -5.81
N LEU A 19 4.94 12.33 -4.70
CA LEU A 19 4.40 12.80 -3.43
C LEU A 19 4.49 14.33 -3.31
N GLU A 20 5.50 14.93 -3.91
CA GLU A 20 5.74 16.36 -3.89
C GLU A 20 4.63 17.16 -4.60
N ASN A 21 4.32 18.32 -4.03
CA ASN A 21 3.42 19.32 -4.59
C ASN A 21 4.21 20.41 -5.34
N VAL A 22 3.49 21.35 -5.94
CA VAL A 22 4.09 22.43 -6.75
C VAL A 22 5.05 23.34 -5.96
N VAL A 23 4.95 23.34 -4.63
CA VAL A 23 5.75 24.18 -3.72
C VAL A 23 6.95 23.42 -3.14
N GLY A 24 7.11 22.12 -3.47
CA GLY A 24 8.18 21.27 -2.94
C GLY A 24 7.90 20.71 -1.55
N GLU A 25 6.63 20.71 -1.11
CA GLU A 25 6.17 20.00 0.09
C GLU A 25 5.41 18.74 -0.31
N TYR A 26 5.23 17.78 0.60
CA TYR A 26 4.40 16.61 0.30
C TYR A 26 2.90 16.94 0.29
N ASN A 27 2.17 16.42 -0.70
CA ASN A 27 0.72 16.44 -0.63
C ASN A 27 0.26 15.60 0.58
N THR A 28 -0.75 16.10 1.28
CA THR A 28 -1.23 15.48 2.52
C THR A 28 -1.95 14.16 2.31
N MET A 29 -2.57 13.98 1.14
CA MET A 29 -3.35 12.80 0.77
C MET A 29 -3.19 12.52 -0.73
N ILE A 30 -2.73 11.33 -1.08
CA ILE A 30 -2.40 10.98 -2.47
C ILE A 30 -2.86 9.56 -2.80
N TRP A 31 -3.38 9.41 -4.00
CA TRP A 31 -3.66 8.11 -4.60
C TRP A 31 -2.68 7.81 -5.73
N LEU A 32 -2.02 6.66 -5.63
CA LEU A 32 -1.05 6.15 -6.59
C LEU A 32 -1.58 4.86 -7.22
N ALA A 33 -1.61 4.77 -8.57
CA ALA A 33 -1.90 3.53 -9.29
C ALA A 33 -0.62 3.03 -9.96
N PRO A 34 -0.26 1.75 -9.80
CA PRO A 34 0.87 1.20 -10.53
C PRO A 34 0.59 1.24 -12.05
N LEU A 35 1.57 1.71 -12.83
CA LEU A 35 1.48 1.81 -14.29
C LEU A 35 1.25 0.47 -14.99
N LYS A 36 1.68 -0.63 -14.36
CA LYS A 36 1.47 -2.00 -14.84
C LYS A 36 0.60 -2.73 -13.83
N TRP A 37 -0.42 -3.41 -14.35
CA TRP A 37 -1.23 -4.36 -13.58
C TRP A 37 -0.31 -5.36 -12.88
N ASN A 38 -0.20 -5.30 -11.56
CA ASN A 38 0.64 -6.25 -10.85
C ASN A 38 -0.11 -7.58 -10.72
N GLN A 39 0.61 -8.66 -11.01
CA GLN A 39 0.05 -10.01 -11.09
C GLN A 39 -0.21 -10.53 -9.67
N ALA A 40 -1.26 -10.02 -9.01
CA ALA A 40 -1.67 -10.31 -7.64
C ALA A 40 -0.87 -9.60 -6.51
N GLY A 41 -0.60 -8.30 -6.70
CA GLY A 41 -0.20 -7.38 -5.62
C GLY A 41 -1.38 -6.50 -5.19
N TYR A 42 -1.24 -5.18 -5.36
CA TYR A 42 -2.25 -4.14 -5.08
C TYR A 42 -2.66 -3.37 -6.35
N ASP A 43 -3.87 -2.85 -6.40
CA ASP A 43 -4.41 -2.03 -7.50
C ASP A 43 -4.20 -0.53 -7.28
N ALA A 44 -4.04 -0.11 -6.02
CA ALA A 44 -3.71 1.27 -5.66
C ALA A 44 -3.00 1.37 -4.32
N VAL A 45 -2.30 2.48 -4.11
CA VAL A 45 -1.71 2.86 -2.82
C VAL A 45 -2.23 4.24 -2.45
N PHE A 46 -2.81 4.36 -1.27
CA PHE A 46 -3.18 5.63 -0.67
C PHE A 46 -2.18 6.00 0.41
N ILE A 47 -1.71 7.23 0.38
CA ILE A 47 -0.76 7.79 1.34
C ILE A 47 -1.40 8.99 1.99
N ASP A 48 -1.46 8.98 3.33
CA ASP A 48 -1.92 10.07 4.15
C ASP A 48 -0.81 10.47 5.12
N THR A 49 -0.19 11.62 4.89
CA THR A 49 0.92 12.10 5.72
C THR A 49 0.43 12.77 7.01
N VAL A 50 -0.83 13.19 7.07
CA VAL A 50 -1.44 13.80 8.27
C VAL A 50 -1.81 12.71 9.27
N LEU A 51 -2.46 11.64 8.80
CA LEU A 51 -2.79 10.47 9.61
C LEU A 51 -1.64 9.46 9.71
N LYS A 52 -0.51 9.73 9.06
CA LYS A 52 0.66 8.84 8.98
C LYS A 52 0.25 7.41 8.63
N LYS A 53 -0.51 7.27 7.55
CA LYS A 53 -1.06 6.00 7.09
C LYS A 53 -0.68 5.72 5.65
N VAL A 54 -0.31 4.47 5.38
CA VAL A 54 -0.26 3.90 4.04
C VAL A 54 -1.35 2.84 3.93
N ARG A 55 -2.15 2.90 2.88
CA ARG A 55 -3.17 1.90 2.57
C ARG A 55 -2.88 1.30 1.20
N PHE A 56 -2.66 0.00 1.16
CA PHE A 56 -2.66 -0.76 -0.07
C PHE A 56 -4.09 -1.22 -0.35
N VAL A 57 -4.60 -0.92 -1.54
CA VAL A 57 -5.92 -1.37 -1.98
C VAL A 57 -5.73 -2.49 -2.98
N GLN A 58 -6.40 -3.61 -2.74
CA GLN A 58 -6.45 -4.73 -3.67
C GLN A 58 -7.91 -5.03 -3.99
N VAL A 59 -8.25 -4.92 -5.26
CA VAL A 59 -9.55 -5.26 -5.83
C VAL A 59 -9.50 -6.69 -6.30
N THR A 60 -10.45 -7.49 -5.85
CA THR A 60 -10.60 -8.88 -6.28
C THR A 60 -12.00 -9.10 -6.78
N GLN A 61 -12.15 -9.79 -7.91
CA GLN A 61 -13.44 -10.39 -8.31
C GLN A 61 -13.50 -11.88 -7.96
N ALA A 62 -12.37 -12.46 -7.54
CA ALA A 62 -12.26 -13.87 -7.21
C ALA A 62 -12.75 -14.14 -5.78
N SER A 63 -13.44 -15.27 -5.61
CA SER A 63 -13.79 -15.80 -4.28
C SER A 63 -12.59 -16.37 -3.53
N ASN A 64 -11.47 -16.64 -4.22
CA ASN A 64 -10.24 -17.17 -3.66
C ASN A 64 -9.01 -16.52 -4.30
N HIS A 65 -8.25 -15.74 -3.52
CA HIS A 65 -6.92 -15.25 -3.91
C HIS A 65 -5.84 -16.24 -3.47
N LYS A 66 -5.52 -17.21 -4.33
CA LYS A 66 -4.47 -18.22 -4.03
C LYS A 66 -3.03 -17.68 -4.15
N LYS A 67 -2.84 -16.47 -4.67
CA LYS A 67 -1.52 -15.86 -4.83
C LYS A 67 -1.52 -14.48 -4.19
N PHE A 68 -0.64 -14.31 -3.23
CA PHE A 68 -0.36 -13.05 -2.55
C PHE A 68 1.14 -12.81 -2.63
N HIS A 69 1.53 -11.74 -3.31
CA HIS A 69 2.94 -11.47 -3.60
C HIS A 69 3.45 -10.35 -2.70
N HIS A 70 3.96 -10.74 -1.52
CA HIS A 70 4.49 -9.83 -0.48
C HIS A 70 5.54 -8.86 -1.03
N TYR A 71 6.34 -9.34 -1.99
CA TYR A 71 7.42 -8.60 -2.64
C TYR A 71 6.99 -7.19 -3.11
N TYR A 72 5.81 -7.07 -3.73
CA TYR A 72 5.37 -5.77 -4.26
C TYR A 72 5.06 -4.76 -3.15
N PHE A 73 4.55 -5.22 -2.01
CA PHE A 73 4.27 -4.37 -0.85
C PHE A 73 5.57 -3.91 -0.19
N VAL A 74 6.52 -4.84 -0.03
CA VAL A 74 7.87 -4.55 0.50
C VAL A 74 8.58 -3.51 -0.35
N GLU A 75 8.49 -3.61 -1.68
CA GLU A 75 9.16 -2.68 -2.58
C GLU A 75 8.66 -1.23 -2.41
N VAL A 76 7.35 -1.02 -2.28
CA VAL A 76 6.77 0.31 -2.04
C VAL A 76 7.21 0.84 -0.67
N LEU A 77 7.12 0.01 0.36
CA LEU A 77 7.53 0.41 1.71
C LEU A 77 9.03 0.74 1.78
N ASN A 78 9.89 0.00 1.08
CA ASN A 78 11.32 0.31 0.98
C ASN A 78 11.56 1.69 0.38
N ARG A 79 10.82 2.04 -0.68
CA ARG A 79 10.93 3.35 -1.33
C ARG A 79 10.46 4.46 -0.41
N LEU A 80 9.33 4.25 0.26
CA LEU A 80 8.82 5.21 1.26
C LEU A 80 9.80 5.41 2.42
N ALA A 81 10.45 4.35 2.89
CA ALA A 81 11.48 4.45 3.93
C ALA A 81 12.75 5.16 3.47
N ALA A 82 13.03 5.20 2.16
CA ALA A 82 14.17 5.90 1.60
C ALA A 82 13.94 7.41 1.46
N GLU A 83 12.68 7.87 1.53
CA GLU A 83 12.32 9.30 1.47
C GLU A 83 12.65 9.99 2.80
N LYS A 84 13.71 10.81 2.80
CA LYS A 84 14.30 11.40 4.03
C LYS A 84 13.36 12.33 4.78
N ASP A 85 12.51 13.04 4.05
CA ASP A 85 11.63 14.08 4.59
C ASP A 85 10.24 13.54 4.94
N LEU A 86 9.99 12.24 4.73
CA LEU A 86 8.75 11.61 5.10
C LEU A 86 8.82 11.14 6.55
N ASN A 87 8.00 11.75 7.41
CA ASN A 87 7.80 11.21 8.77
C ASN A 87 7.25 9.79 8.65
N LEU A 88 7.90 8.84 9.32
CA LEU A 88 7.53 7.43 9.26
C LEU A 88 6.05 7.23 9.66
N PHE A 89 5.41 6.30 8.95
CA PHE A 89 4.01 5.97 9.12
C PHE A 89 3.75 5.28 10.47
N GLU A 90 2.54 5.44 11.01
CA GLU A 90 2.08 4.75 12.22
C GLU A 90 1.17 3.57 11.89
N VAL A 91 0.53 3.57 10.71
CA VAL A 91 -0.38 2.51 10.27
C VAL A 91 -0.07 2.08 8.84
N VAL A 92 0.05 0.77 8.63
CA VAL A 92 0.07 0.14 7.31
C VAL A 92 -1.18 -0.71 7.18
N GLU A 93 -2.07 -0.31 6.28
CA GLU A 93 -3.36 -0.97 6.07
C GLU A 93 -3.38 -1.71 4.73
N MET A 94 -3.97 -2.89 4.72
CA MET A 94 -4.38 -3.59 3.51
C MET A 94 -5.90 -3.58 3.42
N CYS A 95 -6.43 -2.98 2.36
CA CYS A 95 -7.85 -2.90 2.08
C CYS A 95 -8.19 -3.82 0.90
N LEU A 96 -9.01 -4.84 1.17
CA LEU A 96 -9.50 -5.79 0.19
C LEU A 96 -10.92 -5.42 -0.24
N LEU A 97 -11.08 -5.08 -1.51
CA LEU A 97 -12.38 -4.78 -2.10
C LEU A 97 -12.89 -6.02 -2.81
N VAL A 98 -14.00 -6.55 -2.31
CA VAL A 98 -14.62 -7.79 -2.77
C VAL A 98 -16.04 -7.50 -3.25
N PRO A 99 -16.58 -8.24 -4.23
CA PRO A 99 -17.98 -8.13 -4.57
C PRO A 99 -18.81 -8.40 -3.34
N GLU A 100 -19.84 -7.59 -3.08
CA GLU A 100 -20.66 -7.74 -1.89
C GLU A 100 -21.26 -9.15 -1.77
N CYS A 101 -21.63 -9.76 -2.90
CA CYS A 101 -22.12 -11.14 -2.97
C CYS A 101 -21.09 -12.19 -2.52
N ASN A 102 -19.79 -11.87 -2.54
CA ASN A 102 -18.71 -12.77 -2.13
C ASN A 102 -18.27 -12.54 -0.68
N LEU A 103 -18.62 -11.41 -0.05
CA LEU A 103 -18.10 -10.97 1.25
C LEU A 103 -18.24 -12.03 2.35
N GLY A 104 -19.39 -12.70 2.42
CA GLY A 104 -19.66 -13.73 3.44
C GLY A 104 -18.86 -15.03 3.29
N THR A 105 -18.24 -15.25 2.12
CA THR A 105 -17.47 -16.47 1.81
C THR A 105 -16.00 -16.17 1.49
N PHE A 106 -15.62 -14.90 1.46
CA PHE A 106 -14.30 -14.48 1.03
C PHE A 106 -13.26 -14.87 2.08
N GLN A 107 -12.20 -15.53 1.61
CA GLN A 107 -11.04 -15.87 2.43
C GLN A 107 -9.92 -14.88 2.14
N THR A 108 -9.43 -14.21 3.18
CA THR A 108 -8.31 -13.29 3.02
C THR A 108 -7.06 -14.07 2.59
N PRO A 109 -6.26 -13.50 1.67
CA PRO A 109 -5.07 -14.19 1.19
C PRO A 109 -3.90 -14.17 2.19
N THR A 110 -4.03 -13.38 3.25
CA THR A 110 -3.07 -13.18 4.33
C THR A 110 -3.82 -12.80 5.61
N ASP A 111 -3.14 -12.90 6.74
CA ASP A 111 -3.60 -12.39 8.03
C ASP A 111 -2.62 -11.34 8.56
N VAL A 112 -2.97 -10.68 9.68
CA VAL A 112 -2.16 -9.60 10.25
C VAL A 112 -0.74 -10.07 10.59
N LEU A 113 -0.60 -11.29 11.10
CA LEU A 113 0.69 -11.82 11.52
C LEU A 113 1.58 -12.16 10.32
N ASP A 114 1.01 -12.78 9.28
CA ASP A 114 1.69 -13.06 8.03
C ASP A 114 2.13 -11.76 7.32
N PHE A 115 1.25 -10.76 7.28
CA PHE A 115 1.56 -9.44 6.72
C PHE A 115 2.67 -8.73 7.50
N GLU A 116 2.59 -8.70 8.84
CA GLU A 116 3.65 -8.12 9.68
C GLU A 116 5.01 -8.79 9.44
N ASN A 117 5.05 -10.12 9.45
CA ASN A 117 6.30 -10.87 9.39
C ASN A 117 6.98 -10.81 8.03
N ASN A 118 6.19 -10.85 6.96
CA ASN A 118 6.74 -10.94 5.61
C ASN A 118 6.78 -9.61 4.86
N ILE A 119 6.07 -8.58 5.34
CA ILE A 119 6.05 -7.25 4.70
C ILE A 119 6.70 -6.22 5.61
N LEU A 120 6.14 -5.91 6.79
CA LEU A 120 6.66 -4.82 7.62
C LEU A 120 8.06 -5.09 8.16
N LYS A 121 8.32 -6.29 8.69
CA LYS A 121 9.63 -6.65 9.26
C LYS A 121 10.71 -6.87 8.19
N VAL A 122 10.31 -7.00 6.94
CA VAL A 122 11.23 -7.14 5.79
C VAL A 122 11.51 -5.77 5.17
N ALA A 123 10.52 -4.87 5.17
CA ALA A 123 10.67 -3.53 4.64
C ALA A 123 11.65 -2.67 5.46
N GLY A 124 12.52 -1.97 4.76
CA GLY A 124 13.55 -1.11 5.32
C GLY A 124 14.72 -1.86 5.96
N ALA A 125 14.79 -3.18 5.83
CA ALA A 125 16.00 -3.91 6.17
C ALA A 125 17.12 -3.43 5.24
N PRO A 126 18.28 -2.97 5.76
CA PRO A 126 19.38 -2.59 4.91
C PRO A 126 19.74 -3.77 4.02
N GLU A 127 19.92 -3.52 2.71
CA GLU A 127 20.48 -4.52 1.81
C GLU A 127 21.71 -5.11 2.51
N ARG A 128 21.77 -6.44 2.62
CA ARG A 128 22.92 -7.15 3.19
C ARG A 128 24.16 -6.92 2.31
N THR A 129 24.71 -5.72 2.29
CA THR A 129 26.02 -5.42 1.72
C THR A 129 26.74 -4.42 2.63
N THR A 130 27.86 -4.91 3.14
CA THR A 130 28.96 -4.18 3.79
C THR A 130 28.62 -3.24 4.95
N ARG A 131 28.74 -3.82 6.16
CA ARG A 131 29.35 -3.24 7.37
C ARG A 131 29.44 -1.70 7.37
N GLU A 132 28.41 -1.07 7.91
CA GLU A 132 28.58 -0.01 8.91
C GLU A 132 27.42 -0.12 9.89
N SER A 133 27.78 -0.54 11.11
CA SER A 133 26.87 -0.76 12.21
C SER A 133 26.36 0.58 12.74
N SER A 134 25.24 1.07 12.23
CA SER A 134 24.39 1.99 12.99
C SER A 134 23.48 1.15 13.90
N SER A 135 24.08 0.63 14.97
CA SER A 135 23.39 0.01 16.09
C SER A 135 22.60 1.09 16.85
N GLY A 136 21.32 1.30 16.49
CA GLY A 136 20.47 2.22 17.24
C GLY A 136 19.09 2.54 16.68
N SER A 137 18.84 2.39 15.37
CA SER A 137 17.50 2.62 14.81
C SER A 137 16.85 1.29 14.47
N GLY A 138 15.72 0.99 15.09
CA GLY A 138 14.84 -0.11 14.69
C GLY A 138 14.44 0.01 13.21
N LEU A 139 13.84 -1.05 12.65
CA LEU A 139 13.36 -1.00 11.27
C LEU A 139 12.33 0.14 11.12
N PRO A 140 12.27 0.83 9.95
CA PRO A 140 11.45 2.03 9.78
C PRO A 140 9.95 1.79 10.04
N PHE A 141 9.49 0.56 9.88
CA PHE A 141 8.09 0.17 10.11
C PHE A 141 7.88 -0.70 11.35
N GLU A 142 8.89 -0.89 12.20
CA GLU A 142 8.83 -1.81 13.36
C GLU A 142 7.70 -1.46 14.34
N LYS A 143 7.39 -0.18 14.46
CA LYS A 143 6.34 0.34 15.36
C LYS A 143 4.99 0.55 14.67
N CYS A 144 4.90 0.31 13.37
CA CYS A 144 3.64 0.49 12.66
C CYS A 144 2.63 -0.58 13.06
N LYS A 145 1.38 -0.16 13.24
CA LYS A 145 0.26 -1.09 13.36
C LYS A 145 -0.11 -1.62 11.98
N VAL A 146 -0.37 -2.92 11.88
CA VAL A 146 -0.97 -3.51 10.68
C VAL A 146 -2.48 -3.64 10.85
N GLU A 147 -3.20 -3.24 9.82
CA GLU A 147 -4.65 -3.40 9.74
C GLU A 147 -5.02 -4.07 8.42
N ILE A 148 -5.90 -5.06 8.47
CA ILE A 148 -6.49 -5.69 7.28
C ILE A 148 -7.99 -5.43 7.32
N MET A 149 -8.49 -4.74 6.29
CA MET A 149 -9.88 -4.38 6.14
C MET A 149 -10.45 -5.03 4.88
N ILE A 150 -11.68 -5.53 4.97
CA ILE A 150 -12.40 -6.11 3.83
C ILE A 150 -13.68 -5.31 3.66
N LEU A 151 -13.90 -4.79 2.45
CA LEU A 151 -15.08 -4.01 2.10
C LEU A 151 -15.82 -4.68 0.96
N GLY A 152 -17.11 -4.92 1.16
CA GLY A 152 -18.02 -5.32 0.10
C GLY A 152 -18.38 -4.12 -0.76
N VAL A 153 -18.25 -4.27 -2.08
CA VAL A 153 -18.63 -3.24 -3.05
C VAL A 153 -19.53 -3.81 -4.14
N GLU A 154 -20.53 -3.03 -4.55
CA GLU A 154 -21.31 -3.32 -5.75
C GLU A 154 -20.51 -2.91 -6.98
N PHE A 155 -20.07 -3.88 -7.77
CA PHE A 155 -19.43 -3.60 -9.05
C PHE A 155 -20.52 -3.30 -10.10
N THR A 156 -20.65 -2.03 -10.48
CA THR A 156 -21.43 -1.66 -11.66
C THR A 156 -20.64 -2.03 -12.93
N PRO A 157 -21.20 -2.85 -13.85
CA PRO A 157 -20.53 -3.19 -15.10
C PRO A 157 -20.23 -1.92 -15.91
N GLY A 158 -18.96 -1.74 -16.33
CA GLY A 158 -18.53 -0.61 -17.17
C GLY A 158 -17.70 0.46 -16.46
N THR A 159 -17.58 0.41 -15.12
CA THR A 159 -16.81 1.40 -14.35
C THR A 159 -15.53 0.76 -13.81
N ILE A 160 -14.39 0.98 -14.50
CA ILE A 160 -13.07 0.42 -14.13
C ILE A 160 -12.66 0.83 -12.70
N PHE A 161 -13.22 1.93 -12.19
CA PHE A 161 -12.89 2.54 -10.90
C PHE A 161 -14.12 2.81 -10.00
N GLY A 162 -15.28 2.23 -10.29
CA GLY A 162 -16.53 2.54 -9.56
C GLY A 162 -16.50 2.23 -8.05
N TRP A 163 -15.58 1.37 -7.61
CA TRP A 163 -15.36 1.02 -6.21
C TRP A 163 -14.67 2.13 -5.40
N MET A 164 -14.09 3.15 -6.04
CA MET A 164 -13.26 4.16 -5.38
C MET A 164 -14.03 5.13 -4.48
N ASP A 165 -15.32 5.36 -4.73
CA ASP A 165 -16.14 6.21 -3.87
C ASP A 165 -16.44 5.56 -2.51
N HIS A 166 -16.13 4.27 -2.36
CA HIS A 166 -16.39 3.48 -1.16
C HIS A 166 -15.17 3.33 -0.24
N VAL A 167 -14.03 3.99 -0.55
CA VAL A 167 -12.72 3.82 0.14
C VAL A 167 -12.05 5.12 0.57
#